data_AF-A0A356NL10-F1
#
_entry.id   AF-A0A356NL10-F1
#
_cell.length_a   1.000
_cell.length_b   1.000
_cell.length_c   1.000
_cell.angle_alpha   90.00
_cell.angle_beta   90.00
_cell.angle_gamma   90.00
#
_symmetry.space_group_name_H-M   'P 1'
#
loop_
_entity.id
_entity.type
_entity.pdbx_description
1 polymer ?
#
loop_
_entity_poly.entity_id
_entity_poly.type
_entity_poly.pdbx_seq_one_letter_code
_entity_poly.pdbx_strand_id
1 'polypeptide(L)'
;WLSFYDAAGNRMNYITDIAPVISDDWTTLTINMDDFGDTSTIDTGNLVQWRILVEGWAEANPALSGSFFVDDIRVSTLEMQQPVLTAFMEEQSVRVQMSQLTQGSEYELLMSDNPSEWTVVTSIVADADTATHLANPDQKMAFYQLIEKP
;
A
#
# COMPACT_ATOMS: atom_id res chain seq x y z
N TRP A 1 23.39 0.81 5.52
CA TRP A 1 22.26 0.11 6.17
C TRP A 1 21.13 1.10 6.34
N LEU A 2 19.89 0.69 6.04
CA LEU A 2 18.67 1.46 6.30
C LEU A 2 17.78 0.66 7.24
N SER A 3 17.31 1.29 8.31
CA SER A 3 16.43 0.66 9.29
C SER A 3 15.15 1.47 9.47
N PHE A 4 14.01 0.79 9.59
CA PHE A 4 12.74 1.37 10.02
C PHE A 4 12.29 0.76 11.33
N TYR A 5 11.59 1.54 12.14
CA TYR A 5 11.09 1.14 13.45
C TYR A 5 9.59 1.43 13.58
N ASP A 6 8.85 0.48 14.14
CA ASP A 6 7.48 0.70 14.58
C ASP A 6 7.44 1.41 15.95
N ALA A 7 6.24 1.76 16.41
CA ALA A 7 6.03 2.41 17.69
C ALA A 7 6.45 1.56 18.92
N ALA A 8 6.52 0.23 18.77
CA ALA A 8 6.98 -0.69 19.81
C ALA A 8 8.51 -0.84 19.84
N GLY A 9 9.21 -0.31 18.84
CA GLY A 9 10.66 -0.37 18.70
C GLY A 9 11.16 -1.63 17.96
N ASN A 10 10.27 -2.44 17.38
CA ASN A 10 10.67 -3.51 16.47
C ASN A 10 11.26 -2.88 15.20
N ARG A 11 12.21 -3.56 14.57
CA ARG A 11 12.95 -2.99 13.43
C ARG A 11 13.08 -3.94 12.25
N MET A 12 12.97 -3.38 11.06
CA MET A 12 13.34 -3.99 9.79
C MET A 12 14.61 -3.35 9.28
N ASN A 13 15.47 -4.13 8.65
CA ASN A 13 16.74 -3.65 8.11
C ASN A 13 16.88 -4.04 6.66
N TYR A 14 17.32 -3.07 5.86
CA TYR A 14 17.88 -3.29 4.55
C TYR A 14 19.40 -3.10 4.64
N ILE A 15 20.14 -4.14 4.25
CA ILE A 15 21.60 -4.19 4.28
C ILE A 15 22.07 -4.45 2.87
N THR A 16 23.00 -3.62 2.38
CA THR A 16 23.63 -3.80 1.07
C THR A 16 24.86 -4.67 1.22
N ASP A 17 24.97 -5.76 0.46
CA ASP A 17 26.13 -6.67 0.50
C ASP A 17 27.43 -6.00 0.01
N ILE A 18 27.31 -4.99 -0.85
CA ILE A 18 28.42 -4.23 -1.43
C ILE A 18 28.13 -2.73 -1.25
N ALA A 19 29.17 -1.91 -1.14
CA ALA A 19 29.04 -0.45 -1.07
C ALA A 19 28.26 0.07 -2.31
N PRO A 20 27.06 0.66 -2.13
CA PRO A 20 26.25 1.12 -3.26
C PRO A 20 26.75 2.44 -3.85
N VAL A 21 27.55 3.20 -3.07
CA VAL A 21 28.10 4.50 -3.47
C VAL A 21 29.61 4.35 -3.60
N ILE A 22 30.09 4.32 -4.84
CA ILE A 22 31.51 4.07 -5.18
C ILE A 22 32.14 5.20 -6.02
N SER A 23 31.36 6.21 -6.39
CA SER A 23 31.76 7.37 -7.19
C SER A 23 31.28 8.67 -6.57
N ASP A 24 31.76 9.79 -7.10
CA ASP A 24 31.33 11.16 -6.79
C ASP A 24 29.99 11.55 -7.44
N ASP A 25 29.50 10.75 -8.39
CA ASP A 25 28.17 10.88 -8.99
C ASP A 25 27.03 10.45 -8.05
N TRP A 26 25.83 11.01 -8.27
CA TRP A 26 24.61 10.63 -7.55
C TRP A 26 24.18 9.19 -7.89
N THR A 27 23.94 8.38 -6.86
CA THR A 27 23.36 7.04 -6.99
C THR A 27 21.94 7.02 -6.43
N THR A 28 20.96 6.61 -7.25
CA THR A 28 19.59 6.34 -6.78
C THR A 28 19.51 4.95 -6.16
N LEU A 29 19.01 4.87 -4.92
CA LEU A 29 18.69 3.61 -4.25
C LEU A 29 17.18 3.42 -4.20
N THR A 30 16.71 2.33 -4.79
CA THR A 30 15.31 1.88 -4.71
C THR A 30 15.28 0.61 -3.90
N ILE A 31 14.41 0.57 -2.89
CA ILE A 31 14.28 -0.52 -1.92
C ILE A 31 12.80 -0.89 -1.88
N ASN A 32 12.52 -2.18 -2.07
CA ASN A 32 11.18 -2.74 -1.97
C ASN A 32 10.98 -3.37 -0.60
N MET A 33 9.72 -3.65 -0.26
CA MET A 33 9.39 -4.29 1.01
C MET A 33 10.07 -5.66 1.18
N ASP A 34 10.17 -6.42 0.08
CA ASP A 34 10.79 -7.75 0.05
C ASP A 34 12.32 -7.73 0.22
N ASP A 35 12.94 -6.56 0.05
CA ASP A 35 14.40 -6.39 0.27
C ASP A 35 14.73 -6.28 1.76
N PHE A 36 13.74 -6.01 2.60
CA PHE A 36 13.89 -6.12 4.04
C PHE A 36 13.82 -7.60 4.44
N GLY A 37 14.60 -7.99 5.45
CA GLY A 37 14.57 -9.36 5.98
C GLY A 37 13.23 -9.74 6.60
N ASP A 38 13.22 -10.59 7.62
CA ASP A 38 11.95 -10.95 8.29
C ASP A 38 11.25 -9.72 8.90
N THR A 39 10.06 -9.39 8.37
CA THR A 39 9.21 -8.28 8.82
C THR A 39 7.97 -8.74 9.58
N SER A 40 7.82 -10.04 9.88
CA SER A 40 6.60 -10.63 10.45
C SER A 40 6.21 -10.08 11.83
N THR A 41 7.16 -9.46 12.54
CA THR A 41 6.98 -8.91 13.88
C THR A 41 6.82 -7.39 13.90
N ILE A 42 6.72 -6.76 12.73
CA ILE A 42 6.77 -5.30 12.59
C ILE A 42 5.42 -4.78 12.12
N ASP A 43 4.91 -3.75 12.79
CA ASP A 43 3.75 -3.00 12.32
C ASP A 43 4.17 -2.00 11.23
N THR A 44 4.16 -2.46 9.99
CA THR A 44 4.57 -1.68 8.82
C THR A 44 3.57 -0.59 8.46
N GLY A 45 2.35 -0.66 8.99
CA GLY A 45 1.34 0.39 8.89
C GLY A 45 1.58 1.58 9.83
N ASN A 46 2.49 1.43 10.80
CA ASN A 46 2.76 2.43 11.84
C ASN A 46 4.26 2.61 12.12
N LEU A 47 5.04 2.84 11.05
CA LEU A 47 6.45 3.18 11.16
C LEU A 47 6.62 4.62 11.66
N VAL A 48 7.40 4.79 12.73
CA VAL A 48 7.57 6.10 13.40
C VAL A 48 8.98 6.67 13.28
N GLN A 49 9.95 5.83 12.91
CA GLN A 49 11.35 6.24 12.81
C GLN A 49 12.07 5.48 11.70
N TRP A 50 13.00 6.17 11.04
CA TRP A 50 14.00 5.55 10.17
C TRP A 50 15.43 5.97 10.57
N ARG A 51 16.42 5.17 10.19
CA ARG A 51 17.85 5.43 10.43
C ARG A 51 18.68 4.97 9.24
N ILE A 52 19.67 5.79 8.85
CA ILE A 52 20.72 5.39 7.92
C ILE A 52 22.02 5.25 8.69
N LEU A 53 22.70 4.12 8.53
CA LEU A 53 24.09 3.95 8.90
C LEU A 53 24.94 3.92 7.62
N VAL A 54 25.88 4.85 7.54
CA VAL A 54 26.90 4.91 6.50
C VAL A 54 28.21 4.38 7.08
N GLU A 55 28.72 3.32 6.47
CA GLU A 55 30.02 2.75 6.82
C GLU A 55 30.99 3.04 5.66
N GLY A 56 31.96 3.93 5.90
CA GLY A 56 33.10 4.10 5.00
C GLY A 56 34.14 3.03 5.29
N TRP A 57 34.59 2.29 4.29
CA TRP A 57 35.58 1.24 4.49
C TRP A 57 36.90 1.81 5.01
N ALA A 58 37.38 1.13 6.05
CA ALA A 58 38.50 1.46 6.92
C ALA A 58 39.85 0.91 6.42
N GLU A 59 40.07 0.82 5.09
CA GLU A 59 41.37 0.33 4.59
C GLU A 59 42.45 1.43 4.51
N ALA A 60 42.06 2.70 4.59
CA ALA A 60 43.01 3.79 4.75
C ALA A 60 43.38 3.96 6.23
N ASN A 61 44.67 3.84 6.54
CA ASN A 61 45.24 4.31 7.79
C ASN A 61 45.98 5.64 7.53
N PRO A 62 45.52 6.77 8.09
CA PRO A 62 44.44 6.91 9.07
C PRO A 62 43.03 6.86 8.43
N ALA A 63 42.04 6.53 9.27
CA ALA A 63 40.63 6.54 8.89
C ALA A 63 40.27 7.87 8.25
N LEU A 64 39.68 7.81 7.05
CA LEU A 64 39.31 8.99 6.29
C LEU A 64 37.92 9.46 6.73
N SER A 65 37.83 10.71 7.18
CA SER A 65 36.54 11.39 7.31
C SER A 65 36.00 11.72 5.92
N GLY A 66 34.72 11.48 5.70
CA GLY A 66 34.04 11.81 4.45
C GLY A 66 32.71 12.52 4.70
N SER A 67 32.26 13.25 3.70
CA SER A 67 30.89 13.79 3.63
C SER A 67 30.08 12.97 2.64
N PHE A 68 28.81 12.76 2.95
CA PHE A 68 27.84 12.23 2.00
C PHE A 68 26.60 13.11 2.03
N PHE A 69 25.88 13.13 0.92
CA PHE A 69 24.63 13.87 0.77
C PHE A 69 23.53 12.88 0.41
N VAL A 70 22.35 13.12 0.97
CA VAL A 70 21.15 12.36 0.64
C VAL A 70 20.12 13.38 0.19
N ASP A 71 19.49 13.11 -0.94
CA ASP A 71 18.40 13.92 -1.47
C ASP A 71 17.28 12.99 -1.96
N ASP A 72 16.10 13.59 -2.15
CA ASP A 72 14.93 12.96 -2.75
C ASP A 72 14.45 11.68 -2.07
N ILE A 73 14.45 11.68 -0.73
CA ILE A 73 13.90 10.57 0.06
C ILE A 73 12.39 10.52 -0.14
N ARG A 74 11.93 9.49 -0.85
CA ARG A 74 10.51 9.25 -1.11
C ARG A 74 10.14 7.85 -0.64
N VAL A 75 8.95 7.74 -0.07
CA VAL A 75 8.30 6.45 0.19
C VAL A 75 7.11 6.38 -0.76
N SER A 76 7.12 5.39 -1.64
CA SER A 76 5.94 5.01 -2.40
C SER A 76 5.39 3.76 -1.77
N THR A 77 4.25 3.87 -1.10
CA THR A 77 3.40 2.69 -0.94
C THR A 77 2.86 2.38 -2.33
N LEU A 78 2.98 1.13 -2.81
CA LEU A 78 2.04 0.66 -3.82
C LEU A 78 0.68 1.05 -3.28
N GLU A 79 -0.04 1.93 -3.99
CA GLU A 79 -1.38 2.33 -3.59
C GLU A 79 -2.12 1.04 -3.29
N MET A 80 -2.54 0.82 -2.04
CA MET A 80 -3.63 -0.12 -1.82
C MET A 80 -4.73 0.44 -2.71
N GLN A 81 -4.94 -0.18 -3.87
CA GLN A 81 -6.00 0.18 -4.77
C GLN A 81 -7.28 -0.05 -3.98
N GLN A 82 -7.76 1.02 -3.35
CA GLN A 82 -9.00 0.95 -2.63
C GLN A 82 -10.08 0.83 -3.70
N PRO A 83 -10.94 -0.19 -3.61
CA PRO A 83 -12.00 -0.33 -4.58
C PRO A 83 -12.81 0.96 -4.69
N VAL A 84 -12.99 1.43 -5.91
CA VAL A 84 -13.77 2.63 -6.19
C VAL A 84 -15.19 2.21 -6.54
N LEU A 85 -16.16 2.78 -5.82
CA LEU A 85 -17.57 2.68 -6.15
C LEU A 85 -18.02 3.90 -6.94
N THR A 86 -18.57 3.66 -8.13
CA THR A 86 -19.23 4.69 -8.94
C THR A 86 -20.67 4.25 -9.18
N ALA A 87 -21.63 5.12 -8.88
CA ALA A 87 -23.03 4.88 -9.20
C ALA A 87 -23.48 5.82 -10.31
N PHE A 88 -24.16 5.27 -11.32
CA PHE A 88 -24.74 6.06 -12.40
C PHE A 88 -26.14 5.56 -12.76
N MET A 89 -26.98 6.48 -13.24
CA MET A 89 -28.31 6.16 -13.72
C MET A 89 -28.19 5.49 -15.09
N GLU A 90 -28.85 4.34 -15.25
CA GLU A 90 -29.01 3.63 -16.52
C GLU A 90 -30.50 3.37 -16.72
N GLU A 91 -31.10 4.11 -17.67
CA GLU A 91 -32.54 4.12 -17.92
C GLU A 91 -33.36 4.44 -16.65
N GLN A 92 -33.97 3.44 -16.02
CA GLN A 92 -34.78 3.54 -14.80
C GLN A 92 -34.14 2.87 -13.59
N SER A 93 -32.90 2.40 -13.71
CA SER A 93 -32.15 1.71 -12.66
C SER A 93 -30.86 2.45 -12.31
N VAL A 94 -30.32 2.18 -11.13
CA VAL A 94 -28.96 2.59 -10.75
C VAL A 94 -28.01 1.44 -11.08
N ARG A 95 -26.97 1.69 -11.87
CA ARG A 95 -25.84 0.77 -12.01
C ARG A 95 -24.72 1.20 -11.08
N VAL A 96 -24.28 0.27 -10.23
CA VAL A 96 -23.10 0.42 -9.38
C VAL A 96 -21.94 -0.28 -10.04
N GLN A 97 -20.90 0.47 -10.38
CA GLN A 97 -19.64 -0.03 -10.89
C GLN A 97 -18.60 -0.04 -9.77
N MET A 98 -17.98 -1.19 -9.59
CA MET A 98 -16.86 -1.44 -8.68
C MET A 98 -15.61 -1.53 -9.55
N SER A 99 -14.59 -0.73 -9.25
CA SER A 99 -13.34 -0.66 -10.01
C SER A 99 -12.14 -0.78 -9.09
N GLN A 100 -10.97 -1.10 -9.66
CA GLN A 100 -9.74 -1.34 -8.91
C GLN A 100 -9.87 -2.53 -7.94
N LEU A 101 -10.52 -3.60 -8.41
CA LEU A 101 -10.64 -4.85 -7.65
C LEU A 101 -9.36 -5.68 -7.76
N THR A 102 -8.97 -6.30 -6.66
CA THR A 102 -7.84 -7.24 -6.63
C THR A 102 -8.31 -8.59 -7.16
N GLN A 103 -7.69 -9.07 -8.25
CA GLN A 103 -8.06 -10.35 -8.86
C GLN A 103 -7.86 -11.51 -7.86
N GLY A 104 -8.89 -12.34 -7.70
CA GLY A 104 -8.91 -13.46 -6.77
C GLY A 104 -9.44 -13.12 -5.37
N SER A 105 -9.56 -11.82 -5.02
CA SER A 105 -10.20 -11.40 -3.77
C SER A 105 -11.71 -11.55 -3.83
N GLU A 106 -12.33 -11.79 -2.68
CA GLU A 106 -13.77 -11.79 -2.52
C GLU A 106 -14.26 -10.46 -1.93
N TYR A 107 -15.35 -9.93 -2.48
CA TYR A 107 -15.97 -8.69 -2.05
C TYR A 107 -17.46 -8.88 -1.74
N GLU A 108 -17.98 -8.09 -0.82
CA GLU A 108 -19.41 -7.91 -0.59
C GLU A 108 -19.82 -6.49 -0.92
N LEU A 109 -20.85 -6.36 -1.77
CA LEU A 109 -21.54 -5.10 -1.99
C LEU A 109 -22.73 -5.05 -1.03
N LEU A 110 -22.69 -4.09 -0.12
CA LEU A 110 -23.74 -3.80 0.82
C LEU A 110 -24.52 -2.57 0.38
N MET A 111 -25.77 -2.52 0.81
CA MET A 111 -26.68 -1.43 0.55
C MET A 111 -27.49 -1.10 1.79
N SER A 112 -27.88 0.16 1.89
CA SER A 112 -28.71 0.65 2.97
C SER A 112 -29.53 1.88 2.59
N ASP A 113 -30.72 2.04 3.18
CA ASP A 113 -31.46 3.31 3.24
C ASP A 113 -31.17 4.10 4.53
N ASN A 114 -30.55 3.45 5.53
CA ASN A 114 -30.14 4.00 6.82
C ASN A 114 -28.69 3.55 7.14
N PRO A 115 -27.68 4.44 7.10
CA PRO A 115 -26.26 4.07 7.26
C PRO A 115 -25.86 3.30 8.53
N SER A 116 -26.78 3.13 9.49
CA SER A 116 -26.59 2.31 10.69
C SER A 116 -26.90 0.82 10.47
N GLU A 117 -27.56 0.45 9.37
CA GLU A 117 -28.07 -0.90 9.09
C GLU A 117 -27.74 -1.31 7.66
N TRP A 118 -26.86 -2.29 7.47
CA TRP A 118 -26.38 -2.70 6.15
C TRP A 118 -26.88 -4.09 5.78
N THR A 119 -27.29 -4.25 4.51
CA THR A 119 -27.68 -5.55 3.97
C THR A 119 -26.79 -5.90 2.78
N VAL A 120 -26.29 -7.14 2.74
CA VAL A 120 -25.53 -7.66 1.59
C VAL A 120 -26.47 -7.83 0.40
N VAL A 121 -26.12 -7.21 -0.72
CA VAL A 121 -26.88 -7.31 -1.97
C VAL A 121 -26.29 -8.38 -2.88
N THR A 122 -24.96 -8.46 -2.93
CA THR A 122 -24.26 -9.47 -3.70
C THR A 122 -22.84 -9.71 -3.16
N SER A 123 -22.31 -10.91 -3.43
CA SER A 123 -20.92 -11.26 -3.22
C SER A 123 -20.25 -11.49 -4.57
N ILE A 124 -19.02 -11.01 -4.70
CA ILE A 124 -18.27 -10.96 -5.95
C ILE A 124 -16.92 -11.61 -5.70
N VAL A 125 -16.57 -12.61 -6.50
CA VAL A 125 -15.18 -13.06 -6.63
C VAL A 125 -14.59 -12.29 -7.81
N ALA A 126 -13.59 -11.44 -7.57
CA ALA A 126 -13.05 -10.58 -8.61
C ALA A 126 -12.22 -11.39 -9.62
N ASP A 127 -12.78 -11.65 -10.80
CA ASP A 127 -12.10 -12.27 -11.93
C ASP A 127 -11.39 -11.24 -12.83
N ALA A 128 -11.78 -9.98 -12.74
CA ALA A 128 -11.21 -8.80 -13.37
C ALA A 128 -11.07 -7.62 -12.38
N ASP A 129 -10.47 -6.52 -12.83
CA ASP A 129 -10.28 -5.28 -12.06
C ASP A 129 -11.58 -4.46 -11.88
N THR A 130 -12.68 -4.91 -12.50
CA THR A 130 -13.98 -4.25 -12.48
C THR A 130 -15.12 -5.26 -12.35
N ALA A 131 -16.17 -4.86 -11.64
CA ALA A 131 -17.44 -5.58 -11.58
C ALA A 131 -18.61 -4.58 -11.60
N THR A 132 -19.80 -5.04 -11.97
CA THR A 132 -21.00 -4.20 -11.98
C THR A 132 -22.18 -4.90 -11.33
N HIS A 133 -22.97 -4.13 -10.60
CA HIS A 133 -24.24 -4.56 -10.02
C HIS A 133 -25.36 -3.61 -10.46
N LEU A 134 -26.46 -4.17 -10.97
CA LEU A 134 -27.65 -3.39 -11.31
C LEU A 134 -28.59 -3.40 -10.09
N ALA A 135 -28.81 -2.23 -9.51
CA ALA A 135 -29.78 -2.06 -8.44
C ALA A 135 -31.20 -2.28 -8.97
N ASN A 136 -32.10 -2.71 -8.07
CA ASN A 136 -33.50 -2.96 -8.40
C ASN A 136 -34.14 -1.67 -8.98
N PRO A 137 -34.92 -1.72 -10.08
CA PRO A 137 -35.56 -0.55 -10.68
C PRO A 137 -36.37 0.33 -9.73
N ASP A 138 -36.94 -0.23 -8.67
CA ASP A 138 -37.69 0.54 -7.67
C ASP A 138 -36.79 1.34 -6.71
N GLN A 139 -35.47 1.09 -6.76
CA GLN A 139 -34.48 1.64 -5.84
C GLN A 139 -33.89 2.94 -6.39
N LYS A 140 -34.50 4.06 -6.01
CA LYS A 140 -34.12 5.40 -6.50
C LYS A 140 -33.04 6.08 -5.67
N MET A 141 -32.86 5.68 -4.41
CA MET A 141 -31.86 6.22 -3.49
C MET A 141 -31.42 5.14 -2.51
N ALA A 142 -30.11 4.90 -2.39
CA ALA A 142 -29.51 4.06 -1.38
C ALA A 142 -28.03 4.43 -1.18
N PHE A 143 -27.50 4.14 -0.01
CA PHE A 143 -26.06 4.11 0.25
C PHE A 143 -25.51 2.75 -0.20
N TYR A 144 -24.29 2.77 -0.73
CA TYR A 144 -23.56 1.56 -1.12
C TYR A 144 -22.20 1.53 -0.43
N GLN A 145 -21.79 0.34 -0.02
CA GLN A 145 -20.47 0.09 0.54
C GLN A 145 -19.91 -1.20 -0.06
N LEU A 146 -18.64 -1.19 -0.42
CA LEU A 146 -17.91 -2.39 -0.85
C LEU A 146 -16.94 -2.78 0.26
N ILE A 147 -16.94 -4.05 0.63
CA ILE A 147 -16.04 -4.59 1.66
C ILE A 147 -15.31 -5.78 1.06
N GLU A 148 -13.98 -5.79 1.16
CA GLU A 148 -13.18 -6.98 0.87
C GLU A 148 -13.28 -7.97 2.04
N LYS A 149 -13.52 -9.25 1.74
CA LYS A 149 -13.52 -10.29 2.74
C LYS A 149 -12.08 -10.63 3.16
N PRO A 150 -11.86 -10.92 4.45
CA PRO A 150 -10.56 -11.38 4.94
C PRO A 150 -10.17 -12.75 4.40
#